data_AF-A7LH80-F1
#
_entry.id   AF-A7LH80-F1
#
_cell.length_a   1.000
_cell.length_b   1.000
_cell.length_c   1.000
_cell.angle_alpha   90.00
_cell.angle_beta   90.00
_cell.angle_gamma   90.00
#
_symmetry.space_group_name_H-M   'P 1'
#
loop_
_entity.id
_entity.type
_entity.pdbx_description
1 polymer ?
#
loop_
_entity_poly.entity_id
_entity_poly.type
_entity_poly.pdbx_seq_one_letter_code
_entity_poly.pdbx_strand_id
1 'polypeptide(L)'
;GTREVPTNCAIRLWDTYVAELRNGMATFHEYVSAAFLTCWSEQLMSMDYQHCLLFLQQLPTSNWTSRDIDTLISKAFVLKSAFHNSPSHLMH
;
A
#
# COMPACT_ATOMS: atom_id res chain seq x y z
N GLY A 1 -17.46 -6.17 8.03
CA GLY A 1 -17.21 -4.72 7.90
C GLY A 1 -15.74 -4.54 7.64
N THR A 2 -15.38 -4.09 6.45
CA THR A 2 -14.00 -3.83 6.01
C THR A 2 -13.43 -2.68 6.81
N ARG A 3 -12.69 -2.99 7.88
CA ARG A 3 -12.29 -2.04 8.93
C ARG A 3 -10.79 -2.13 9.21
N GLU A 4 -9.98 -2.21 8.16
CA GLU A 4 -8.52 -2.32 8.26
C GLU A 4 -7.81 -0.96 8.38
N VAL A 5 -8.52 0.17 8.25
CA VAL A 5 -7.93 1.51 8.39
C VAL A 5 -8.96 2.46 9.03
N PRO A 6 -8.58 3.37 9.96
CA PRO A 6 -9.47 4.40 10.48
C PRO A 6 -10.16 5.22 9.37
N THR A 7 -11.42 5.65 9.57
CA THR A 7 -12.24 6.31 8.53
C THR A 7 -11.56 7.54 7.91
N ASN A 8 -10.86 8.33 8.71
CA ASN A 8 -10.07 9.49 8.26
C ASN A 8 -8.91 9.09 7.32
N CYS A 9 -8.28 7.95 7.59
CA CYS A 9 -7.21 7.41 6.76
C CYS A 9 -7.76 6.83 5.46
N ALA A 10 -8.90 6.15 5.52
CA ALA A 10 -9.61 5.69 4.34
C ALA A 10 -9.98 6.88 3.42
N ILE A 11 -10.58 7.94 3.97
CA ILE A 11 -10.93 9.16 3.21
C ILE A 11 -9.69 9.75 2.52
N ARG A 12 -8.55 9.84 3.21
CA ARG A 12 -7.31 10.36 2.62
C ARG A 12 -6.75 9.48 1.49
N LEU A 13 -6.87 8.16 1.64
CA LEU A 13 -6.52 7.20 0.59
C LEU A 13 -7.45 7.36 -0.62
N TRP A 14 -8.76 7.53 -0.38
CA TRP A 14 -9.77 7.80 -1.40
C TRP A 14 -9.52 9.13 -2.11
N ASP A 15 -9.16 10.22 -1.43
CA ASP A 15 -8.79 11.50 -2.06
C ASP A 15 -7.65 11.32 -3.07
N THR A 16 -6.68 10.48 -2.73
CA THR A 16 -5.52 10.19 -3.58
C THR A 16 -5.90 9.31 -4.76
N TYR A 17 -6.74 8.29 -4.55
CA TYR A 17 -7.27 7.49 -5.66
C TYR A 17 -8.14 8.31 -6.62
N VAL A 18 -8.95 9.23 -6.09
CA VAL A 18 -9.76 10.14 -6.91
C VAL A 18 -8.87 11.07 -7.75
N ALA A 19 -7.76 11.56 -7.19
CA ALA A 19 -6.78 12.33 -7.94
C ALA A 19 -6.07 11.50 -9.03
N GLU A 20 -5.77 10.22 -8.76
CA GLU A 20 -5.11 9.29 -9.70
C GLU A 20 -6.06 8.58 -10.69
N LEU A 21 -7.38 8.82 -10.63
CA LEU A 21 -8.37 8.22 -11.55
C LEU A 21 -8.01 8.41 -13.03
N ARG A 22 -7.38 9.54 -13.37
CA ARG A 22 -6.98 9.86 -14.75
C ARG A 22 -5.67 9.20 -15.19
N ASN A 23 -4.88 8.66 -14.27
CA ASN A 23 -3.52 8.14 -14.49
C ASN A 23 -3.40 6.62 -14.23
N GLY A 24 -4.52 5.89 -14.15
CA GLY A 24 -4.53 4.45 -13.92
C GLY A 24 -4.61 4.07 -12.43
N MET A 25 -5.78 4.28 -11.83
CA MET A 25 -6.09 3.97 -10.43
C MET A 25 -5.76 2.51 -10.04
N ALA A 26 -6.08 1.54 -10.91
CA ALA A 26 -5.82 0.12 -10.66
C ALA A 26 -4.32 -0.16 -10.49
N THR A 27 -3.49 0.38 -11.38
CA THR A 27 -2.04 0.28 -11.32
C THR A 27 -1.47 0.96 -10.07
N PHE A 28 -2.04 2.09 -9.65
CA PHE A 28 -1.58 2.75 -8.42
C PHE A 28 -1.93 1.95 -7.16
N HIS A 29 -3.10 1.30 -7.11
CA HIS A 29 -3.50 0.46 -5.98
C HIS A 29 -2.57 -0.73 -5.73
N GLU A 30 -2.03 -1.33 -6.80
CA GLU A 30 -1.02 -2.40 -6.69
C GLU A 30 0.23 -1.92 -5.95
N TYR A 31 0.74 -0.73 -6.30
CA TYR A 31 1.89 -0.13 -5.61
C TYR A 31 1.57 0.31 -4.18
N VAL A 32 0.36 0.81 -3.91
CA VAL A 32 -0.08 1.12 -2.54
C VAL A 32 -0.16 -0.16 -1.70
N SER A 33 -0.70 -1.25 -2.25
CA SER A 33 -0.77 -2.55 -1.57
C SER A 33 0.62 -3.11 -1.29
N ALA A 34 1.54 -3.03 -2.26
CA ALA A 34 2.93 -3.43 -2.07
C ALA A 34 3.62 -2.58 -0.99
N ALA A 35 3.52 -1.25 -1.07
CA ALA A 35 4.06 -0.34 -0.06
C ALA A 35 3.48 -0.61 1.34
N PHE A 36 2.20 -0.96 1.41
CA PHE A 36 1.51 -1.22 2.66
C PHE A 36 2.01 -2.50 3.34
N LEU A 37 2.18 -3.58 2.58
CA LEU A 37 2.74 -4.83 3.09
C LEU A 37 4.19 -4.67 3.57
N THR A 38 4.98 -3.77 2.96
CA THR A 38 6.36 -3.54 3.41
C THR A 38 6.48 -3.00 4.82
N CYS A 39 5.44 -2.32 5.34
CA CYS A 39 5.40 -1.80 6.72
C CYS A 39 5.58 -2.91 7.78
N TRP A 40 5.23 -4.15 7.44
CA TRP A 40 5.36 -5.32 8.32
C TRP A 40 6.13 -6.46 7.66
N SER A 41 6.95 -6.19 6.65
CA SER A 41 7.65 -7.22 5.87
C SER A 41 8.45 -8.19 6.75
N GLU A 42 9.28 -7.69 7.66
CA GLU A 42 10.07 -8.53 8.58
C GLU A 42 9.18 -9.41 9.46
N GLN A 43 8.10 -8.84 9.99
CA GLN A 43 7.15 -9.55 10.83
C GLN A 43 6.40 -10.63 10.03
N LEU A 44 5.91 -10.30 8.84
CA LEU A 44 5.23 -11.23 7.93
C LEU A 44 6.14 -12.38 7.50
N MET A 45 7.42 -12.10 7.23
CA MET A 45 8.41 -13.13 6.86
C MET A 45 8.75 -14.08 8.01
N SER A 46 8.50 -13.68 9.27
CA SER A 46 8.71 -14.51 10.46
C SER A 46 7.49 -15.36 10.85
N MET A 47 6.33 -15.10 10.25
CA MET A 47 5.07 -15.78 10.57
C MET A 47 4.86 -17.02 9.70
N ASP A 48 4.19 -18.03 10.26
CA ASP A 48 3.62 -19.10 9.44
C ASP A 48 2.41 -18.61 8.63
N TYR A 49 1.94 -19.44 7.71
CA TYR A 49 0.83 -19.10 6.83
C TYR A 49 -0.46 -18.70 7.58
N GLN A 50 -0.82 -19.42 8.64
CA GLN A 50 -2.06 -19.15 9.38
C GLN A 50 -1.96 -17.83 10.16
N HIS A 51 -0.83 -17.59 10.82
CA HIS A 51 -0.58 -16.36 11.55
C HIS A 51 -0.48 -15.15 10.62
N CYS A 52 0.12 -15.32 9.43
CA CYS A 52 0.16 -14.29 8.40
C CYS A 52 -1.26 -13.89 7.95
N LEU A 53 -2.13 -14.87 7.64
CA LEU A 53 -3.52 -14.59 7.27
C LEU A 53 -4.29 -13.85 8.37
N LEU A 54 -4.16 -14.30 9.63
CA LEU A 54 -4.81 -13.66 10.76
C LEU A 54 -4.31 -12.23 10.98
N PHE A 55 -3.01 -12.00 10.81
CA PHE A 55 -2.40 -10.68 10.93
C PHE A 55 -2.90 -9.72 9.85
N LEU A 56 -2.98 -10.18 8.59
CA LEU A 56 -3.49 -9.38 7.48
C LEU A 56 -4.95 -8.96 7.67
N GLN A 57 -5.77 -9.78 8.33
CA GLN A 57 -7.16 -9.44 8.65
C GLN A 57 -7.31 -8.37 9.75
N GLN A 58 -6.27 -8.12 10.55
CA GLN A 58 -6.30 -7.20 11.69
C GLN A 58 -4.98 -6.43 11.82
N LEU A 59 -4.64 -5.67 10.80
CA LEU A 59 -3.41 -4.89 10.80
C LEU A 59 -3.44 -3.79 11.87
N PRO A 60 -2.30 -3.51 12.54
CA PRO A 60 -2.21 -2.53 13.63
C PRO A 60 -2.17 -1.09 13.11
N THR A 61 -3.24 -0.67 12.43
CA THR A 61 -3.41 0.66 11.83
C THR A 61 -4.23 1.62 12.70
N SER A 62 -4.69 1.17 13.87
CA SER A 62 -5.60 1.92 14.74
C SER A 62 -5.09 3.31 15.14
N ASN A 63 -3.77 3.45 15.26
CA ASN A 63 -3.11 4.70 15.65
C ASN A 63 -2.54 5.49 14.45
N TRP A 64 -2.86 5.10 13.22
CA TRP A 64 -2.36 5.79 12.04
C TRP A 64 -2.98 7.18 11.90
N THR A 65 -2.13 8.10 11.50
CA THR A 65 -2.45 9.50 11.23
C THR A 65 -2.44 9.76 9.72
N SER A 66 -2.91 10.94 9.31
CA SER A 66 -2.80 11.37 7.92
C SER A 66 -1.35 11.36 7.39
N ARG A 67 -0.37 11.63 8.26
CA ARG A 67 1.05 11.59 7.92
C ARG A 67 1.53 10.18 7.56
N ASP A 68 1.02 9.16 8.24
CA ASP A 68 1.34 7.76 7.92
C ASP A 68 0.80 7.37 6.55
N ILE A 69 -0.40 7.86 6.21
CA ILE A 69 -1.00 7.70 4.88
C ILE A 69 -0.22 8.47 3.81
N ASP A 70 0.19 9.71 4.06
CA ASP A 70 1.02 10.48 3.13
C ASP A 70 2.37 9.80 2.88
N THR A 71 2.95 9.18 3.91
CA THR A 71 4.19 8.40 3.81
C THR A 71 3.99 7.14 2.97
N LEU A 72 2.88 6.42 3.19
CA LEU A 72 2.50 5.24 2.41
C LEU A 72 2.34 5.60 0.91
N ILE A 73 1.60 6.67 0.63
CA ILE A 73 1.38 7.18 -0.73
C ILE A 73 2.72 7.55 -1.38
N SER A 74 3.61 8.23 -0.65
CA SER A 74 4.93 8.61 -1.14
C SER A 74 5.77 7.39 -1.53
N LYS A 75 5.79 6.35 -0.69
CA LYS A 75 6.45 5.08 -1.01
C LYS A 75 5.85 4.41 -2.25
N ALA A 76 4.53 4.41 -2.36
CA ALA A 76 3.83 3.86 -3.52
C ALA A 76 4.17 4.62 -4.81
N PHE A 77 4.31 5.95 -4.77
CA PHE A 77 4.75 6.75 -5.92
C PHE A 77 6.20 6.45 -6.32
N VAL A 78 7.11 6.26 -5.35
CA VAL A 78 8.49 5.86 -5.62
C VAL A 78 8.55 4.46 -6.24
N LEU A 79 7.76 3.52 -5.73
CA LEU A 79 7.66 2.19 -6.32
C LEU A 79 7.09 2.26 -7.74
N LYS A 80 5.99 2.99 -7.95
CA LYS A 80 5.41 3.23 -9.28
C LYS A 80 6.45 3.84 -10.21
N SER A 81 7.20 4.86 -9.82
CA SER A 81 8.20 5.46 -10.71
C SER A 81 9.38 4.53 -11.00
N ALA A 82 9.87 3.76 -10.02
CA ALA A 82 10.97 2.83 -10.21
C ALA A 82 10.62 1.66 -11.14
N PHE A 83 9.39 1.13 -11.04
CA PHE A 83 8.97 -0.05 -11.81
C PHE A 83 8.20 0.29 -13.10
N HIS A 84 7.48 1.41 -13.15
CA HIS A 84 6.73 1.84 -14.33
C HIS A 84 7.59 2.66 -15.31
N ASN A 85 8.67 3.30 -14.85
CA ASN A 85 9.70 3.90 -15.72
C ASN A 85 10.99 3.08 -15.79
N SER A 86 11.04 1.87 -15.20
CA SER A 86 12.16 0.97 -15.53
C SER A 86 12.00 0.59 -16.99
N PRO A 87 12.96 0.95 -17.87
CA PRO A 87 13.01 0.31 -19.16
C PRO A 87 13.24 -1.16 -18.86
N SER A 88 12.30 -2.00 -19.26
CA SER A 88 12.58 -3.40 -19.49
C SER A 88 13.81 -3.45 -20.39
N HIS A 89 14.98 -3.63 -19.79
CA HIS A 89 16.10 -4.31 -20.42
C HIS A 89 15.67 -5.77 -20.60
N LEU A 90 14.63 -6.00 -21.41
CA LEU A 90 14.46 -7.23 -22.15
C LEU A 90 15.43 -7.14 -23.32
N MET A 91 16.71 -7.32 -23.02
CA MET A 91 17.60 -7.96 -23.97
C MET A 91 17.31 -9.45 -23.88
N HIS A 92 16.41 -9.92 -24.74
CA HIS A 92 16.64 -11.12 -25.53
C HIS A 92 15.90 -10.98 -26.85
#